data_AF-A0A7S3YC41-F1
#
_entry.id   AF-A0A7S3YC41-F1
#
_cell.length_a   1.000
_cell.length_b   1.000
_cell.length_c   1.000
_cell.angle_alpha   90.00
_cell.angle_beta   90.00
_cell.angle_gamma   90.00
#
_symmetry.space_group_name_H-M   'P 1'
#
loop_
_entity.id
_entity.type
_entity.pdbx_description
1 polymer ?
#
loop_
_entity_poly.entity_id
_entity_poly.type
_entity_poly.pdbx_seq_one_letter_code
_entity_poly.pdbx_strand_id
1 'polypeptide(L)'
;GYTILVAKVVKVHPGRLDVVTGHAHFGVEYQAIVFKPYKNEVLPTEVSLVTEQGFWCQAGPLEIFVGIDGIPKDYIFNPTDKLYSSEDEDKLICKGSRCRIRILGMTVDADKFKVVGTMKGPYLGPDS
;
A
#
# COMPACT_ATOMS: atom_id res chain seq x y z
N GLY A 1 -11.00 0.91 2.30
CA GLY A 1 -10.27 0.57 1.06
C GLY A 1 -10.43 1.73 0.10
N TYR A 2 -9.81 1.64 -1.06
CA TYR A 2 -9.84 2.69 -2.07
C TYR A 2 -10.86 2.34 -3.15
N THR A 3 -11.75 3.28 -3.48
CA THR A 3 -12.56 3.20 -4.69
C THR A 3 -11.73 3.77 -5.83
N ILE A 4 -11.32 2.91 -6.77
CA ILE A 4 -10.42 3.29 -7.86
C ILE A 4 -11.22 3.89 -9.01
N LEU A 5 -12.33 3.24 -9.37
CA LEU A 5 -13.14 3.64 -10.51
C LEU A 5 -14.59 3.19 -10.32
N VAL A 6 -15.54 4.10 -10.52
CA VAL A 6 -16.95 3.73 -10.73
C VAL A 6 -17.09 3.33 -12.20
N ALA A 7 -17.27 2.04 -12.45
CA ALA A 7 -17.30 1.48 -13.80
C ALA A 7 -18.66 1.67 -14.47
N LYS A 8 -19.75 1.57 -13.69
CA LYS A 8 -21.10 1.62 -14.22
C LYS A 8 -22.12 1.99 -13.16
N VAL A 9 -23.04 2.90 -13.49
CA VAL A 9 -24.28 3.08 -12.74
C VAL A 9 -25.27 2.01 -13.18
N VAL A 10 -25.75 1.22 -12.24
CA VAL A 10 -26.67 0.09 -12.48
C VAL A 10 -28.11 0.58 -12.43
N LYS A 11 -28.46 1.33 -11.39
CA LYS A 11 -29.83 1.80 -11.15
C LYS A 11 -29.84 3.07 -10.32
N VAL A 12 -30.73 3.99 -10.68
CA VAL A 12 -31.09 5.15 -9.88
C VAL A 12 -32.50 4.94 -9.37
N HIS A 13 -32.67 4.98 -8.04
CA HIS A 13 -33.97 4.83 -7.39
C HIS A 13 -34.73 6.15 -7.34
N PRO A 14 -36.06 6.14 -7.16
CA PRO A 14 -36.84 7.36 -6.97
C PRO A 14 -36.27 8.24 -5.86
N GLY A 15 -36.20 9.55 -6.13
CA GLY A 15 -35.65 10.52 -5.20
C GLY A 15 -36.59 10.81 -4.03
N ARG A 16 -36.02 11.09 -2.86
CA ARG A 16 -36.74 11.61 -1.69
C ARG A 16 -36.40 13.09 -1.50
N LEU A 17 -37.43 13.93 -1.43
CA LEU A 17 -37.27 15.36 -1.14
C LEU A 17 -36.92 15.56 0.34
N ASP A 18 -35.88 16.34 0.60
CA ASP A 18 -35.60 16.96 1.88
C ASP A 18 -36.40 18.27 1.96
N VAL A 19 -37.42 18.28 2.82
CA VAL A 19 -38.33 19.42 2.97
C VAL A 19 -37.70 20.63 3.67
N VAL A 20 -36.56 20.46 4.36
CA VAL A 20 -35.87 21.55 5.06
C VAL A 20 -34.91 22.26 4.11
N THR A 21 -34.15 21.51 3.32
CA THR A 21 -33.15 22.07 2.40
C THR A 21 -33.66 22.28 0.98
N GLY A 22 -34.76 21.61 0.60
CA GLY A 22 -35.28 21.60 -0.77
C GLY A 22 -34.51 20.67 -1.73
N HIS A 23 -33.48 19.97 -1.26
CA HIS A 23 -32.71 19.02 -2.08
C HIS A 23 -33.45 17.69 -2.26
N ALA A 24 -33.14 16.96 -3.34
CA ALA A 24 -33.62 15.59 -3.55
C ALA A 24 -32.46 14.59 -3.41
N HIS A 25 -32.66 13.54 -2.60
CA HIS A 25 -31.71 12.44 -2.41
C HIS A 25 -32.11 11.23 -3.25
N PHE A 26 -31.19 10.74 -4.07
CA PHE A 26 -31.40 9.55 -4.91
C PHE A 26 -30.49 8.42 -4.45
N GLY A 27 -31.06 7.25 -4.17
CA GLY A 27 -30.28 6.04 -3.97
C GLY A 27 -29.71 5.56 -5.30
N VAL A 28 -28.41 5.30 -5.37
CA VAL A 28 -27.74 4.85 -6.61
C VAL A 28 -27.03 3.52 -6.36
N GLU A 29 -27.36 2.52 -7.17
CA GLU A 29 -26.62 1.28 -7.28
C GLU A 29 -25.59 1.40 -8.39
N TYR A 30 -24.34 1.07 -8.10
CA TYR A 30 -23.24 1.16 -9.06
C TYR A 30 -22.24 0.02 -8.85
N GLN A 31 -21.50 -0.30 -9.92
CA GLN A 31 -20.35 -1.19 -9.90
C GLN A 31 -19.07 -0.36 -9.86
N ALA A 32 -18.13 -0.75 -9.02
CA ALA A 32 -16.84 -0.08 -8.91
C ALA A 32 -15.68 -1.08 -8.77
N ILE A 33 -14.53 -0.68 -9.28
CA ILE A 33 -13.25 -1.31 -9.02
C ILE A 33 -12.72 -0.74 -7.71
N VAL A 34 -12.46 -1.62 -6.76
CA VAL A 34 -11.98 -1.26 -5.43
C VAL A 34 -10.67 -1.97 -5.12
N PHE A 35 -9.77 -1.28 -4.41
CA PHE A 35 -8.55 -1.85 -3.85
C PHE A 35 -8.67 -1.88 -2.33
N LYS A 36 -8.69 -3.08 -1.75
CA LYS A 36 -8.82 -3.27 -0.30
C LYS A 36 -7.69 -4.18 0.19
N PRO A 37 -6.66 -3.63 0.85
CA PRO A 37 -5.58 -4.46 1.38
C PRO A 37 -6.03 -5.25 2.60
N TYR A 38 -5.38 -6.39 2.84
CA TYR A 38 -5.62 -7.26 4.00
C TYR A 38 -4.36 -7.50 4.83
N LYS A 39 -4.55 -7.75 6.13
CA LYS A 39 -3.46 -8.21 6.99
C LYS A 39 -2.96 -9.57 6.49
N ASN A 40 -1.63 -9.75 6.49
CA ASN A 40 -0.90 -10.90 5.97
C ASN A 40 -0.94 -11.09 4.45
N GLU A 41 -1.55 -10.17 3.70
CA GLU A 41 -1.48 -10.17 2.24
C GLU A 41 -0.05 -9.88 1.78
N VAL A 42 0.40 -10.58 0.74
CA VAL A 42 1.70 -10.35 0.11
C VAL A 42 1.44 -9.63 -1.21
N LEU A 43 2.06 -8.46 -1.37
CA LEU A 43 1.88 -7.61 -2.54
C LEU A 43 3.24 -7.26 -3.16
N PRO A 44 3.33 -7.18 -4.49
CA PRO A 44 4.45 -6.53 -5.15
C PRO A 44 4.36 -5.01 -4.91
N THR A 45 5.50 -4.41 -4.63
CA THR A 45 5.63 -2.99 -4.31
C THR A 45 6.83 -2.39 -5.04
N GLU A 46 6.82 -1.07 -5.20
CA GLU A 46 7.97 -0.31 -5.69
C GLU A 46 8.51 0.59 -4.57
N VAL A 47 9.81 0.53 -4.32
CA VAL A 47 10.47 1.32 -3.26
C VAL A 47 10.52 2.79 -3.67
N SER A 48 9.97 3.68 -2.84
CA SER A 48 9.92 5.12 -3.11
C SER A 48 11.02 5.90 -2.39
N LEU A 49 11.37 5.48 -1.18
CA LEU A 49 12.38 6.14 -0.33
C LEU A 49 13.04 5.12 0.61
N VAL A 50 14.35 5.17 0.73
CA VAL A 50 15.12 4.36 1.68
C VAL A 50 15.78 5.27 2.71
N THR A 51 15.71 4.89 3.99
CA THR A 51 16.36 5.58 5.12
C THR A 51 17.01 4.55 6.04
N GLU A 52 17.76 4.99 7.05
CA GLU A 52 18.40 4.09 8.01
C GLU A 52 17.37 3.29 8.84
N GLN A 53 16.20 3.89 9.08
CA GLN A 53 15.12 3.30 9.89
C GLN A 53 14.28 2.27 9.10
N GLY A 54 14.49 2.14 7.79
CA GLY A 54 13.72 1.28 6.91
C GLY A 54 13.48 1.90 5.54
N PHE A 55 12.43 1.47 4.85
CA PHE A 55 12.06 2.04 3.56
C PHE A 55 10.55 2.16 3.37
N TRP A 56 10.19 3.12 2.53
CA TRP A 56 8.84 3.33 2.04
C TRP A 56 8.70 2.69 0.67
N CYS A 57 7.58 2.02 0.45
CA CYS A 57 7.23 1.43 -0.83
C CYS A 57 5.74 1.61 -1.12
N GLN A 58 5.38 1.51 -2.39
CA GLN A 58 4.02 1.74 -2.86
C GLN A 58 3.49 0.52 -3.61
N ALA A 59 2.23 0.17 -3.31
CA ALA A 59 1.45 -0.86 -4.00
C ALA A 59 0.15 -0.22 -4.51
N GLY A 60 0.18 0.31 -5.73
CA GLY A 60 -0.90 1.14 -6.26
C GLY A 60 -1.12 2.37 -5.36
N PRO A 61 -2.34 2.60 -4.81
CA PRO A 61 -2.62 3.75 -3.94
C PRO A 61 -2.15 3.56 -2.48
N LEU A 62 -1.62 2.37 -2.16
CA LEU A 62 -1.21 2.03 -0.80
C LEU A 62 0.25 2.41 -0.58
N GLU A 63 0.52 3.19 0.46
CA GLU A 63 1.87 3.46 0.93
C GLU A 63 2.17 2.58 2.15
N ILE A 64 3.28 1.86 2.08
CA ILE A 64 3.69 0.86 3.07
C ILE A 64 5.07 1.25 3.59
N PHE A 65 5.20 1.32 4.91
CA PHE A 65 6.49 1.45 5.58
C PHE A 65 7.00 0.09 6.05
N VAL A 66 8.23 -0.24 5.69
CA VAL A 66 8.95 -1.41 6.18
C VAL A 66 10.08 -0.91 7.07
N GLY A 67 9.86 -0.96 8.38
CA GLY A 67 10.89 -0.58 9.36
C GLY A 67 12.03 -1.59 9.40
N ILE A 68 13.15 -1.20 10.01
CA ILE A 68 14.36 -2.06 10.15
C ILE A 68 14.05 -3.44 10.76
N ASP A 69 13.12 -3.51 11.72
CA ASP A 69 12.67 -4.77 12.31
C ASP A 69 11.91 -5.68 11.33
N GLY A 70 11.42 -5.12 10.24
CA GLY A 70 10.76 -5.82 9.13
C GLY A 70 11.73 -6.25 8.03
N ILE A 71 13.00 -5.84 8.07
CA ILE A 71 14.04 -6.17 7.11
C ILE A 71 14.89 -7.33 7.67
N PRO A 72 15.23 -8.36 6.87
CA PRO A 72 16.18 -9.40 7.24
C PRO A 72 17.55 -8.82 7.66
N LYS A 73 18.22 -9.47 8.62
CA LYS A 73 19.44 -8.93 9.26
C LYS A 73 20.67 -8.91 8.36
N ASP A 74 20.65 -9.70 7.30
CA ASP A 74 21.66 -9.80 6.25
C ASP A 74 21.68 -8.55 5.33
N TYR A 75 20.69 -7.66 5.43
CA TYR A 75 20.67 -6.40 4.70
C TYR A 75 21.29 -5.27 5.54
N ILE A 76 22.36 -4.68 5.02
CA ILE A 76 23.10 -3.59 5.66
C ILE A 76 22.77 -2.28 4.95
N PHE A 77 22.47 -1.23 5.73
CA PHE A 77 22.20 0.10 5.20
C PHE A 77 23.50 0.83 4.83
N ASN A 78 23.56 1.36 3.61
CA ASN A 78 24.62 2.26 3.16
C ASN A 78 24.10 3.72 3.16
N PRO A 79 24.64 4.62 4.00
CA PRO A 79 24.18 6.00 4.10
C PRO A 79 24.59 6.88 2.90
N THR A 80 25.67 6.53 2.20
CA THR A 80 26.16 7.26 1.03
C THR A 80 25.19 7.12 -0.14
N ASP A 81 24.83 5.86 -0.45
CA ASP A 81 24.00 5.52 -1.60
C ASP A 81 22.51 5.41 -1.28
N LYS A 82 22.15 5.48 0.02
CA LYS A 82 20.79 5.34 0.55
C LYS A 82 20.12 4.07 0.02
N LEU A 83 20.76 2.94 0.27
CA LEU A 83 20.29 1.62 -0.13
C LEU A 83 20.55 0.60 0.98
N TYR A 84 19.83 -0.52 0.91
CA TYR A 84 20.21 -1.73 1.64
C TYR A 84 20.83 -2.73 0.68
N SER A 85 21.95 -3.35 1.08
CA SER A 85 22.61 -4.42 0.34
C SER A 85 22.68 -5.68 1.19
N SER A 86 22.46 -6.85 0.58
CA SER A 86 22.75 -8.13 1.22
C SER A 86 24.27 -8.33 1.39
N GLU A 87 24.70 -9.23 2.29
CA GLU A 87 26.12 -9.56 2.50
C GLU A 87 26.86 -9.95 1.21
N ASP A 88 26.17 -10.64 0.30
CA ASP A 88 26.72 -11.06 -0.99
C ASP A 88 26.65 -9.96 -2.08
N GLU A 89 26.14 -8.77 -1.76
CA GLU A 89 25.83 -7.64 -2.67
C GLU A 89 24.93 -7.95 -3.89
N ASP A 90 24.53 -9.20 -4.09
CA ASP A 90 23.67 -9.64 -5.20
C ASP A 90 22.25 -9.05 -5.16
N LYS A 91 21.78 -8.64 -3.99
CA LYS A 91 20.43 -8.11 -3.79
C LYS A 91 20.50 -6.72 -3.17
N LEU A 92 19.98 -5.75 -3.93
CA LEU A 92 19.96 -4.34 -3.58
C LEU A 92 18.51 -3.87 -3.40
N ILE A 93 18.30 -3.02 -2.40
CA ILE A 93 17.04 -2.32 -2.18
C ILE A 93 17.34 -0.84 -2.22
N CYS A 94 17.03 -0.23 -3.35
CA CYS A 94 17.15 1.20 -3.60
C CYS A 94 15.83 1.75 -4.15
N LYS A 95 15.73 3.07 -4.29
CA LYS A 95 14.57 3.71 -4.93
C LYS A 95 14.34 3.13 -6.33
N GLY A 96 13.10 2.71 -6.61
CA GLY A 96 12.69 2.06 -7.86
C GLY A 96 12.82 0.53 -7.85
N SER A 97 13.43 -0.06 -6.81
CA SER A 97 13.48 -1.51 -6.66
C SER A 97 12.08 -2.09 -6.46
N ARG A 98 11.81 -3.23 -7.09
CA ARG A 98 10.57 -3.97 -6.89
C ARG A 98 10.76 -4.98 -5.77
N CYS A 99 9.87 -4.97 -4.78
CA CYS A 99 9.95 -5.87 -3.64
C CYS A 99 8.59 -6.53 -3.37
N ARG A 100 8.62 -7.78 -2.89
CA ARG A 100 7.44 -8.44 -2.34
C ARG A 100 7.40 -8.25 -0.83
N ILE A 101 6.36 -7.58 -0.36
CA ILE A 101 6.16 -7.22 1.04
C ILE A 101 4.88 -7.86 1.57
N ARG A 102 4.94 -8.39 2.79
CA ARG A 102 3.77 -8.86 3.53
C ARG A 102 3.26 -7.77 4.45
N ILE A 103 1.96 -7.47 4.41
CA ILE A 103 1.33 -6.51 5.32
C ILE A 103 1.21 -7.11 6.73
N LEU A 104 1.77 -6.43 7.74
CA LEU A 104 1.65 -6.84 9.15
C LEU A 104 0.51 -6.13 9.87
N GLY A 105 0.29 -4.85 9.56
CA GLY A 105 -0.69 -4.02 10.24
C GLY A 105 -1.13 -2.86 9.37
N MET A 106 -2.36 -2.42 9.59
CA MET A 106 -2.94 -1.28 8.90
C MET A 106 -3.79 -0.49 9.89
N THR A 107 -3.65 0.84 9.85
CA THR A 107 -4.47 1.78 10.59
C THR A 107 -5.03 2.80 9.59
N VAL A 108 -6.25 3.25 9.79
CA VAL A 108 -6.87 4.29 8.97
C VAL A 108 -6.84 5.59 9.75
N ASP A 109 -6.25 6.64 9.18
CA ASP A 109 -6.15 7.96 9.77
C ASP A 109 -6.50 9.02 8.71
N ALA A 110 -7.51 9.86 8.99
CA ALA A 110 -7.99 10.94 8.11
C ALA A 110 -8.06 10.53 6.61
N ASP A 111 -8.73 9.41 6.33
CA ASP A 111 -8.89 8.81 4.98
C ASP A 111 -7.59 8.31 4.31
N LYS A 112 -6.47 8.30 5.02
CA LYS A 112 -5.21 7.69 4.58
C LYS A 112 -4.94 6.39 5.33
N PHE A 113 -4.57 5.35 4.59
CA PHE A 113 -4.09 4.11 5.19
C PHE A 113 -2.63 4.29 5.60
N LYS A 114 -2.34 4.05 6.87
CA LYS A 114 -0.98 3.84 7.38
C LYS A 114 -0.76 2.34 7.45
N VAL A 115 0.16 1.82 6.64
CA VAL A 115 0.43 0.38 6.56
C VAL A 115 1.86 0.08 6.93
N VAL A 116 2.03 -0.93 7.78
CA VAL A 116 3.34 -1.46 8.16
C VAL A 116 3.50 -2.84 7.54
N GLY A 117 4.63 -3.03 6.86
CA GLY A 117 4.96 -4.27 6.16
C GLY A 117 6.22 -4.95 6.71
N THR A 118 6.44 -6.18 6.26
CA THR A 118 7.68 -6.92 6.50
C THR A 118 8.16 -7.60 5.21
N MET A 119 9.48 -7.68 5.08
CA MET A 119 10.17 -8.45 4.07
C MET A 119 10.75 -9.77 4.65
N LYS A 120 10.49 -10.06 5.93
CA LYS A 120 10.94 -11.31 6.57
C LYS A 120 10.05 -12.49 6.19
N GLY A 121 10.67 -13.53 5.66
CA GLY A 121 10.05 -14.82 5.38
C GLY A 121 10.40 -15.38 4.01
N PRO A 122 10.02 -16.63 3.75
CA PRO A 122 10.30 -17.26 2.46
C PRO A 122 9.55 -16.54 1.34
N TYR A 123 10.20 -16.41 0.17
CA TYR A 123 9.68 -15.79 -1.05
C TYR A 123 9.31 -14.31 -0.95
N LEU A 124 9.84 -13.61 0.06
CA LEU A 124 9.81 -12.15 0.17
C LEU A 124 11.19 -11.58 -0.13
N GLY A 125 11.23 -10.29 -0.47
CA GLY A 125 12.47 -9.63 -0.88
C GLY A 125 12.34 -8.84 -2.18
N PRO A 126 13.46 -8.25 -2.64
CA PRO A 126 13.56 -7.74 -4.00
C PRO A 126 13.31 -8.86 -5.02
N ASP A 127 12.52 -8.55 -6.05
CA ASP A 127 12.40 -9.41 -7.24
C ASP A 127 13.73 -9.31 -8.00
N SER A 128 14.47 -10.42 -8.09
CA SER A 128 15.72 -10.56 -8.86
C SER A 128 15.48 -10.49 -10.36
#